data_AF-A0A2A5DGW8-F1
#
_entry.id   AF-A0A2A5DGW8-F1
#
_cell.length_a   1.000
_cell.length_b   1.000
_cell.length_c   1.000
_cell.angle_alpha   90.00
_cell.angle_beta   90.00
_cell.angle_gamma   90.00
#
_symmetry.space_group_name_H-M   'P 1'
#
loop_
_entity.id
_entity.type
_entity.pdbx_description
1 polymer ?
#
loop_
_entity_poly.entity_id
_entity_poly.type
_entity_poly.pdbx_seq_one_letter_code
_entity_poly.pdbx_strand_id
1 'polypeptide(L)'
;MSEFIDYELYDYTNDSNGKLVANGIKEYDLDDIVITEVKSKDGSIWWSKNLWLEQGCGISIRIFREIELMGFGLVGERDSSINKWAFSWEWFQQIEASHFYKSQEGGVVNIEVVKLDNRSEVSKVSFTTDISVHIYNTEEADSVGQRIFIKKGSVLKVATNQ
;
A
#
# COMPACT_ATOMS: atom_id res chain seq x y z
N MET A 1 -14.96 12.03 -8.15
CA MET A 1 -14.73 12.55 -6.79
C MET A 1 -13.30 12.18 -6.48
N SER A 2 -12.45 13.19 -6.30
CA SER A 2 -11.05 12.98 -5.96
C SER A 2 -10.94 12.49 -4.52
N GLU A 3 -9.93 11.66 -4.27
CA GLU A 3 -9.52 11.22 -2.95
C GLU A 3 -8.11 11.79 -2.67
N PHE A 4 -7.59 11.62 -1.46
CA PHE A 4 -6.25 12.10 -1.15
C PHE A 4 -5.45 11.17 -0.23
N ILE A 5 -4.13 11.21 -0.39
CA ILE A 5 -3.14 10.63 0.53
C ILE A 5 -2.27 11.77 1.07
N ASP A 6 -2.35 12.03 2.37
CA ASP A 6 -1.39 12.87 3.09
C ASP A 6 -0.24 11.98 3.58
N TYR A 7 1.00 12.36 3.25
CA TYR A 7 2.15 11.51 3.49
C TYR A 7 3.45 12.26 3.83
N GLU A 8 4.34 11.54 4.50
CA GLU A 8 5.76 11.87 4.65
C GLU A 8 6.61 10.70 4.15
N LEU A 9 7.73 10.99 3.47
CA LEU A 9 8.69 10.00 3.01
C LEU A 9 10.04 10.25 3.71
N TYR A 10 10.52 9.23 4.41
CA TYR A 10 11.82 9.25 5.09
C TYR A 10 12.78 8.27 4.43
N ASP A 11 14.04 8.68 4.35
CA ASP A 11 15.18 7.87 3.92
C ASP A 11 16.08 7.54 5.11
N TYR A 12 16.30 6.26 5.37
CA TYR A 12 17.07 5.71 6.47
C TYR A 12 18.44 5.17 6.04
N THR A 13 18.78 5.24 4.75
CA THR A 13 19.98 4.62 4.17
C THR A 13 21.29 5.10 4.83
N ASN A 14 21.34 6.36 5.29
CA ASN A 14 22.54 6.95 5.90
C ASN A 14 22.30 7.54 7.29
N ASP A 15 21.08 7.43 7.83
CA ASP A 15 20.70 7.98 9.12
C ASP A 15 19.62 7.11 9.76
N SER A 16 19.94 6.48 10.89
CA SER A 16 18.99 5.62 11.62
C SER A 16 17.78 6.37 12.16
N ASN A 17 17.84 7.70 12.29
CA ASN A 17 16.69 8.52 12.68
C ASN A 17 15.77 8.82 11.49
N GLY A 18 16.23 8.55 10.27
CA GLY A 18 15.52 8.87 9.03
C GLY A 18 15.63 10.36 8.70
N LYS A 19 15.93 10.65 7.43
CA LYS A 19 15.88 11.99 6.86
C LYS A 19 14.58 12.16 6.09
N LEU A 20 13.79 13.17 6.42
CA LEU A 20 12.64 13.55 5.60
C LEU A 20 13.11 13.99 4.20
N VAL A 21 12.66 13.29 3.17
CA VAL A 21 13.04 13.55 1.77
C VAL A 21 11.88 14.07 0.91
N ALA A 22 10.64 13.80 1.31
CA ALA A 22 9.44 14.40 0.70
C ALA A 22 8.27 14.39 1.70
N ASN A 23 7.29 15.28 1.52
CA ASN A 23 6.00 15.25 2.19
C ASN A 23 4.98 16.03 1.37
N GLY A 24 3.70 15.73 1.56
CA GLY A 24 2.63 16.49 0.93
C GLY A 24 1.29 15.77 0.91
N ILE A 25 0.34 16.37 0.23
CA ILE A 25 -0.98 15.80 -0.02
C ILE A 25 -1.08 15.47 -1.51
N LYS A 26 -1.19 14.18 -1.81
CA LYS A 26 -1.47 13.68 -3.16
C LYS A 26 -2.99 13.58 -3.34
N GLU A 27 -3.59 14.57 -3.97
CA GLU A 27 -4.93 14.43 -4.55
C GLU A 27 -4.86 13.58 -5.81
N TYR A 28 -5.85 12.70 -6.01
CA TYR A 28 -5.88 11.79 -7.15
C TYR A 28 -7.29 11.30 -7.49
N ASP A 29 -7.40 10.75 -8.70
CA ASP A 29 -8.56 10.15 -9.31
C ASP A 29 -8.34 8.65 -9.52
N LEU A 30 -9.38 7.90 -9.85
CA LEU A 30 -9.21 6.47 -10.20
C LEU A 30 -8.32 6.26 -11.43
N ASP A 31 -8.23 7.25 -12.33
CA ASP A 31 -7.38 7.21 -13.51
C ASP A 31 -5.88 7.34 -13.19
N ASP A 32 -5.54 7.83 -11.99
CA ASP A 32 -4.16 7.87 -11.48
C ASP A 32 -3.70 6.52 -10.91
N ILE A 33 -4.63 5.57 -10.70
CA ILE A 33 -4.30 4.23 -10.19
C ILE A 33 -3.80 3.36 -11.32
N VAL A 34 -2.53 2.97 -11.24
CA VAL A 34 -1.92 2.04 -12.17
C VAL A 34 -2.30 0.61 -11.77
N ILE A 35 -3.08 -0.06 -12.61
CA ILE A 35 -3.50 -1.45 -12.41
C ILE A 35 -2.59 -2.37 -13.22
N THR A 36 -1.97 -3.33 -12.55
CA THR A 36 -1.13 -4.36 -13.17
C THR A 36 -1.67 -5.74 -12.83
N GLU A 37 -2.04 -6.52 -13.85
CA GLU A 37 -2.30 -7.94 -13.70
C GLU A 37 -0.96 -8.68 -13.54
N VAL A 38 -0.85 -9.51 -12.50
CA VAL A 38 0.32 -10.32 -12.24
C VAL A 38 -0.06 -11.80 -12.26
N LYS A 39 0.69 -12.55 -13.07
CA LYS A 39 0.60 -14.01 -13.17
C LYS A 39 1.76 -14.62 -12.40
N SER A 40 1.45 -15.37 -11.35
CA SER A 40 2.44 -16.11 -10.59
C SER A 40 2.99 -17.30 -11.41
N LYS A 41 4.05 -17.94 -10.90
CA LYS A 41 4.57 -19.20 -11.46
C LYS A 41 3.62 -20.38 -11.29
N ASP A 42 2.76 -20.36 -10.28
CA ASP A 42 1.76 -21.42 -10.02
C ASP A 42 0.46 -21.24 -10.82
N GLY A 43 0.38 -20.20 -11.67
CA GLY A 43 -0.77 -19.90 -12.51
C GLY A 43 -1.85 -19.07 -11.81
N SER A 44 -1.70 -18.74 -10.53
CA SER A 44 -2.56 -17.77 -9.87
C SER A 44 -2.42 -16.37 -10.48
N ILE A 45 -3.55 -15.68 -10.55
CA ILE A 45 -3.64 -14.31 -11.07
C ILE A 45 -4.05 -13.41 -9.91
N TRP A 46 -3.34 -12.30 -9.76
CA TRP A 46 -3.66 -11.24 -8.81
C TRP A 46 -3.42 -9.88 -9.45
N TRP A 47 -3.97 -8.82 -8.86
CA TRP A 47 -3.83 -7.46 -9.38
C TRP A 47 -3.09 -6.60 -8.37
N SER A 48 -2.08 -5.87 -8.85
CA SER A 48 -1.44 -4.77 -8.14
C SER A 48 -2.17 -3.49 -8.53
N LYS A 49 -2.58 -2.67 -7.57
CA LYS A 49 -3.19 -1.36 -7.81
C LYS A 49 -2.38 -0.30 -7.09
N ASN A 50 -1.58 0.41 -7.86
CA ASN A 50 -0.54 1.30 -7.36
C ASN A 50 -0.95 2.76 -7.56
N LEU A 51 -0.81 3.54 -6.49
CA LEU A 51 -0.81 4.99 -6.53
C LEU A 51 0.61 5.49 -6.31
N TRP A 52 1.16 6.13 -7.35
CA TRP A 52 2.45 6.80 -7.25
C TRP A 52 2.31 8.13 -6.49
N LEU A 53 3.23 8.33 -5.54
CA LEU A 53 3.40 9.56 -4.79
C LEU A 53 4.52 10.37 -5.46
N GLU A 54 5.48 10.87 -4.69
CA GLU A 54 6.63 11.61 -5.19
C GLU A 54 7.93 10.80 -5.14
N GLN A 55 8.96 11.36 -5.78
CA GLN A 55 10.32 10.83 -5.82
C GLN A 55 10.43 9.42 -6.40
N GLY A 56 9.41 8.88 -7.07
CA GLY A 56 9.37 7.50 -7.53
C GLY A 56 8.99 6.49 -6.44
N CYS A 57 8.40 6.94 -5.33
CA CYS A 57 7.74 6.09 -4.34
C CYS A 57 6.24 5.99 -4.60
N GLY A 58 5.63 4.88 -4.22
CA GLY A 58 4.19 4.67 -4.31
C GLY A 58 3.70 3.70 -3.24
N ILE A 59 2.37 3.60 -3.15
CA ILE A 59 1.70 2.59 -2.34
C ILE A 59 0.87 1.71 -3.25
N SER A 60 0.94 0.40 -3.05
CA SER A 60 0.14 -0.56 -3.82
C SER A 60 -0.66 -1.46 -2.90
N ILE A 61 -1.92 -1.71 -3.27
CA ILE A 61 -2.67 -2.82 -2.73
C ILE A 61 -2.61 -3.99 -3.69
N ARG A 62 -2.22 -5.16 -3.17
CA ARG A 62 -2.22 -6.40 -3.93
C ARG A 62 -3.47 -7.18 -3.58
N ILE A 63 -4.31 -7.39 -4.58
CA ILE A 63 -5.64 -7.95 -4.37
C ILE A 63 -5.65 -9.38 -4.88
N PHE A 64 -5.84 -10.29 -3.94
CA PHE A 64 -6.30 -11.64 -4.19
C PHE A 64 -7.82 -11.64 -4.05
N ARG A 65 -8.52 -12.26 -5.02
CA ARG A 65 -9.97 -12.41 -4.89
C ARG A 65 -10.26 -13.56 -3.92
N GLU A 66 -10.75 -13.23 -2.73
CA GLU A 66 -11.03 -14.17 -1.64
C GLU A 66 -12.54 -14.38 -1.47
N ILE A 67 -12.96 -15.57 -1.01
CA ILE A 67 -14.38 -15.84 -0.69
C ILE A 67 -14.84 -14.92 0.46
N GLU A 68 -13.97 -14.78 1.46
CA GLU A 68 -14.13 -13.91 2.61
C GLU A 68 -12.78 -13.23 2.86
N LEU A 69 -12.77 -11.91 2.88
CA LEU A 69 -11.55 -11.12 3.03
C LEU A 69 -11.19 -11.02 4.52
N MET A 70 -10.23 -11.83 4.94
CA MET A 70 -9.75 -11.88 6.35
C MET A 70 -8.47 -11.07 6.56
N GLY A 71 -7.80 -10.71 5.47
CA GLY A 71 -6.60 -9.89 5.50
C GLY A 71 -6.25 -9.35 4.12
N PHE A 72 -5.39 -8.34 4.09
CA PHE A 72 -4.83 -7.83 2.84
C PHE A 72 -3.45 -7.24 3.07
N GLY A 73 -2.70 -7.10 1.98
CA GLY A 73 -1.38 -6.50 2.01
C GLY A 73 -1.34 -5.14 1.31
N LEU A 74 -0.79 -4.15 2.02
CA LEU A 74 -0.33 -2.89 1.44
C LEU A 74 1.18 -3.00 1.21
N VAL A 75 1.65 -2.40 0.12
CA VAL A 75 3.03 -2.53 -0.32
C VAL A 75 3.61 -1.15 -0.57
N GLY A 76 4.81 -0.90 -0.04
CA GLY A 76 5.63 0.23 -0.44
C GLY A 76 6.32 -0.10 -1.74
N GLU A 77 6.06 0.70 -2.77
CA GLU A 77 6.60 0.49 -4.11
C GLU A 77 7.63 1.58 -4.44
N ARG A 78 8.61 1.21 -5.25
CA ARG A 78 9.61 2.11 -5.82
C ARG A 78 9.64 1.89 -7.32
N ASP A 79 9.84 2.96 -8.08
CA ASP A 79 10.03 2.88 -9.52
C ASP A 79 11.18 1.90 -9.84
N SER A 80 10.85 0.88 -10.63
CA SER A 80 11.78 -0.19 -11.02
C SER A 80 13.01 0.27 -11.80
N SER A 81 12.99 1.47 -12.40
CA SER A 81 14.16 2.09 -13.02
C SER A 81 15.20 2.55 -11.98
N ILE A 82 14.77 2.74 -10.74
CA ILE A 82 15.61 3.04 -9.59
C ILE A 82 16.04 1.69 -9.00
N ASN A 83 17.12 1.13 -9.54
CA ASN A 83 17.72 -0.10 -9.03
C ASN A 83 17.99 0.00 -7.52
N LYS A 84 17.94 -1.16 -6.83
CA LYS A 84 18.32 -1.41 -5.42
C LYS A 84 17.20 -1.47 -4.37
N TRP A 85 15.93 -1.59 -4.76
CA TRP A 85 14.82 -1.56 -3.80
C TRP A 85 13.98 -2.84 -3.83
N ALA A 86 13.71 -3.37 -2.64
CA ALA A 86 12.79 -4.45 -2.37
C ALA A 86 11.51 -3.87 -1.78
N PHE A 87 10.39 -4.50 -2.11
CA PHE A 87 9.10 -4.13 -1.54
C PHE A 87 8.94 -4.74 -0.14
N SER A 88 8.18 -4.07 0.73
CA SER A 88 7.68 -4.65 1.98
C SER A 88 6.21 -5.01 1.85
N TRP A 89 5.80 -6.11 2.48
CA TRP A 89 4.39 -6.38 2.72
C TRP A 89 4.00 -5.88 4.10
N GLU A 90 3.17 -4.86 4.16
CA GLU A 90 2.47 -4.45 5.38
C GLU A 90 1.16 -5.23 5.44
N TRP A 91 1.06 -6.15 6.41
CA TRP A 91 -0.07 -7.07 6.48
C TRP A 91 -1.13 -6.53 7.43
N PHE A 92 -2.36 -6.46 6.94
CA PHE A 92 -3.52 -6.02 7.69
C PHE A 92 -4.43 -7.20 7.92
N GLN A 93 -4.72 -7.50 9.18
CA GLN A 93 -5.62 -8.58 9.59
C GLN A 93 -6.94 -8.01 10.09
N GLN A 94 -8.05 -8.63 9.69
CA GLN A 94 -9.37 -8.25 10.19
C GLN A 94 -9.45 -8.46 11.71
N ILE A 95 -9.90 -7.43 12.43
CA ILE A 95 -10.18 -7.50 13.87
C ILE A 95 -11.68 -7.45 14.15
N GLU A 96 -12.43 -6.69 13.33
CA GLU A 96 -13.88 -6.58 13.35
C GLU A 96 -14.33 -6.24 11.93
N ALA A 97 -15.52 -6.66 11.49
CA ALA A 97 -16.15 -6.30 10.21
C ALA A 97 -15.25 -5.58 9.16
N SER A 98 -15.33 -4.25 9.07
CA SER A 98 -14.55 -3.42 8.15
C SER A 98 -13.24 -2.89 8.75
N HIS A 99 -12.85 -3.27 9.96
CA HIS A 99 -11.69 -2.79 10.70
C HIS A 99 -10.54 -3.79 10.65
N PHE A 100 -9.38 -3.31 10.20
CA PHE A 100 -8.19 -4.12 10.00
C PHE A 100 -7.02 -3.50 10.76
N TYR A 101 -6.23 -4.36 11.42
CA TYR A 101 -5.08 -3.98 12.20
C TYR A 101 -3.78 -4.39 11.49
N LYS A 102 -2.80 -3.49 11.46
CA LYS A 102 -1.48 -3.76 10.91
C LYS A 102 -0.66 -4.62 11.86
N SER A 103 -0.26 -5.81 11.43
CA SER A 103 0.42 -6.79 12.30
C SER A 103 1.81 -6.36 12.76
N GLN A 104 2.56 -5.60 11.95
CA GLN A 104 3.98 -5.33 12.20
C GLN A 104 4.25 -4.18 13.19
N GLU A 105 3.59 -3.03 13.01
CA GLU A 105 3.89 -1.80 13.75
C GLU A 105 2.64 -1.12 14.32
N GLY A 106 1.53 -1.85 14.34
CA GLY A 106 0.24 -1.32 14.77
C GLY A 106 -0.35 -0.27 13.83
N GLY A 107 -1.55 0.16 14.20
CA GLY A 107 -2.37 1.03 13.38
C GLY A 107 -3.56 0.30 12.77
N VAL A 108 -4.61 1.07 12.50
CA VAL A 108 -5.92 0.60 12.10
C VAL A 108 -6.34 1.29 10.82
N VAL A 109 -7.01 0.53 9.97
CA VAL A 109 -7.66 1.03 8.77
C VAL A 109 -9.07 0.49 8.68
N ASN A 110 -9.93 1.25 8.03
CA ASN A 110 -11.27 0.79 7.66
C ASN A 110 -11.30 0.49 6.17
N ILE A 111 -11.83 -0.65 5.77
CA ILE A 111 -11.94 -1.01 4.37
C ILE A 111 -13.38 -1.05 3.89
N GLU A 112 -13.56 -0.73 2.61
CA GLU A 112 -14.76 -1.10 1.86
C GLU A 112 -14.37 -2.20 0.85
N VAL A 113 -15.27 -3.15 0.67
CA VAL A 113 -15.11 -4.26 -0.26
C VAL A 113 -16.25 -4.25 -1.28
N VAL A 114 -15.93 -4.63 -2.52
CA VAL A 114 -16.92 -4.91 -3.55
C VAL A 114 -17.03 -6.42 -3.72
N LYS A 115 -18.27 -6.91 -3.78
CA LYS A 115 -18.55 -8.31 -4.07
C LYS A 115 -18.58 -8.52 -5.58
N LEU A 116 -17.76 -9.46 -6.06
CA LEU A 116 -17.68 -9.90 -7.44
C LEU A 116 -17.95 -11.41 -7.44
N ASP A 117 -19.14 -11.80 -7.89
CA ASP A 117 -19.66 -13.17 -7.79
C ASP A 117 -19.60 -13.72 -6.35
N ASN A 118 -18.78 -14.77 -6.14
CA ASN A 118 -18.55 -15.40 -4.84
C ASN A 118 -17.27 -14.91 -4.15
N ARG A 119 -16.71 -13.78 -4.59
CA ARG A 119 -15.46 -13.23 -4.06
C ARG A 119 -15.62 -11.77 -3.65
N SER A 120 -14.72 -11.31 -2.79
CA SER A 120 -14.64 -9.92 -2.35
C SER A 120 -13.28 -9.33 -2.75
N GLU A 121 -13.30 -8.05 -3.11
CA GLU A 121 -12.12 -7.27 -3.48
C GLU A 121 -12.13 -5.95 -2.71
N VAL A 122 -10.99 -5.54 -2.16
CA VAL A 122 -10.86 -4.21 -1.54
C VAL A 122 -11.03 -3.13 -2.59
N SER A 123 -11.95 -2.21 -2.34
CA SER A 123 -12.21 -1.04 -3.18
C SER A 123 -11.75 0.26 -2.54
N LYS A 124 -11.64 0.29 -1.20
CA LYS A 124 -11.19 1.47 -0.46
C LYS A 124 -10.54 1.08 0.87
N VAL A 125 -9.51 1.81 1.24
CA VAL A 125 -8.83 1.78 2.53
C VAL A 125 -8.83 3.20 3.10
N SER A 126 -9.44 3.38 4.26
CA SER A 126 -9.48 4.64 4.99
C SER A 126 -8.56 4.53 6.20
N PHE A 127 -7.54 5.38 6.25
CA PHE A 127 -6.52 5.32 7.28
C PHE A 127 -7.04 5.99 8.56
N THR A 128 -7.40 5.20 9.58
CA THR A 128 -7.98 5.73 10.83
C THR A 128 -6.92 6.08 11.87
N THR A 129 -5.68 5.64 11.64
CA THR A 129 -4.45 6.03 12.33
C THR A 129 -3.37 6.34 11.30
N ASP A 130 -2.28 6.97 11.75
CA ASP A 130 -1.06 7.07 10.95
C ASP A 130 -0.49 5.66 10.72
N ILE A 131 -0.06 5.37 9.50
CA ILE A 131 0.48 4.07 9.07
C ILE A 131 1.82 4.28 8.38
N SER A 132 2.86 3.59 8.84
CA SER A 132 4.11 3.44 8.11
C SER A 132 4.01 2.34 7.04
N VAL A 133 4.71 2.49 5.93
CA VAL A 133 4.87 1.48 4.89
C VAL A 133 6.35 1.41 4.53
N HIS A 134 6.95 0.23 4.65
CA HIS A 134 8.39 0.07 4.42
C HIS A 134 8.73 -0.12 2.95
N ILE A 135 9.91 0.36 2.59
CA ILE A 135 10.59 0.05 1.33
C ILE A 135 12.01 -0.35 1.71
N TYR A 136 12.39 -1.58 1.39
CA TYR A 136 13.68 -2.14 1.77
C TYR A 136 14.73 -1.87 0.69
N ASN A 137 15.99 -1.76 1.10
CA ASN A 137 17.10 -1.74 0.16
C ASN A 137 17.55 -3.19 -0.11
N THR A 138 17.72 -3.58 -1.37
CA THR A 138 18.18 -4.94 -1.73
C THR A 138 19.67 -5.16 -1.49
N GLU A 139 20.47 -4.09 -1.38
CA GLU A 139 21.92 -4.19 -1.12
C GLU A 139 22.23 -4.48 0.35
N GLU A 140 21.31 -4.11 1.24
CA GLU A 140 21.39 -4.36 2.67
C GLU A 140 20.10 -5.06 3.09
N ALA A 141 20.00 -6.35 2.77
CA ALA A 141 18.92 -7.19 3.26
C ALA A 141 18.83 -7.01 4.80
N ASP A 142 17.67 -6.58 5.27
CA ASP A 142 17.32 -6.26 6.66
C ASP A 142 17.42 -4.78 7.09
N SER A 143 17.97 -3.87 6.28
CA SER A 143 17.88 -2.43 6.56
C SER A 143 16.68 -1.80 5.85
N VAL A 144 15.80 -1.16 6.63
CA VAL A 144 14.75 -0.31 6.06
C VAL A 144 15.47 0.82 5.35
N GLY A 145 15.34 0.92 4.04
CA GLY A 145 15.95 2.01 3.30
C GLY A 145 15.03 3.24 3.27
N GLN A 146 13.73 3.06 3.07
CA GLN A 146 12.76 4.15 3.09
C GLN A 146 11.46 3.78 3.82
N ARG A 147 10.76 4.78 4.37
CA ARG A 147 9.41 4.62 4.93
C ARG A 147 8.47 5.71 4.42
N ILE A 148 7.30 5.29 3.97
CA ILE A 148 6.17 6.18 3.68
C ILE A 148 5.27 6.19 4.92
N PHE A 149 5.06 7.34 5.54
CA PHE A 149 4.07 7.52 6.60
C PHE A 149 2.81 8.13 6.00
N ILE A 150 1.75 7.35 5.93
CA ILE A 150 0.42 7.78 5.50
C ILE A 150 -0.32 8.32 6.73
N LYS A 151 -0.78 9.57 6.67
CA LYS A 151 -1.44 10.22 7.79
C LYS A 151 -2.90 9.77 7.91
N LYS A 152 -3.39 9.74 9.15
CA LYS A 152 -4.80 9.55 9.49
C LYS A 152 -5.68 10.49 8.68
N GLY A 153 -6.79 9.97 8.18
CA GLY A 153 -7.75 10.70 7.35
C GLY A 153 -7.51 10.53 5.85
N SER A 154 -6.34 10.05 5.45
CA SER A 154 -6.07 9.65 4.07
C SER A 154 -6.99 8.53 3.61
N VAL A 155 -7.22 8.45 2.30
CA VAL A 155 -8.04 7.43 1.65
C VAL A 155 -7.32 6.90 0.42
N LEU A 156 -7.08 5.59 0.38
CA LEU A 156 -6.68 4.86 -0.82
C LEU A 156 -7.91 4.16 -1.40
N LYS A 157 -8.43 4.66 -2.52
CA LYS A 157 -9.53 4.09 -3.28
C LYS A 157 -8.98 3.56 -4.58
N VAL A 158 -9.44 2.37 -4.96
CA VAL A 158 -8.96 1.67 -6.14
C VAL A 158 -10.11 1.16 -6.98
N ALA A 159 -9.97 1.24 -8.31
CA ALA A 159 -10.98 0.71 -9.21
C ALA A 159 -11.04 -0.81 -9.11
N THR A 160 -12.24 -1.40 -9.13
CA THR A 160 -12.44 -2.86 -9.09
C THR A 160 -12.23 -3.48 -10.47
N ASN A 161 -11.70 -4.69 -10.51
CA ASN A 161 -11.54 -5.41 -11.77
C ASN A 161 -12.87 -6.08 -12.12
N GLN A 162 -13.60 -5.53 -13.11
CA GLN A 162 -14.80 -6.16 -13.68
C GLN A 162 -14.45 -7.42 -14.45
#